data_AF-A0A3M2GZI5-F1
#
_entry.id   AF-A0A3M2GZI5-F1
#
_cell.length_a   1.000
_cell.length_b   1.000
_cell.length_c   1.000
_cell.angle_alpha   90.00
_cell.angle_beta   90.00
_cell.angle_gamma   90.00
#
_symmetry.space_group_name_H-M   'P 1'
#
loop_
_entity.id
_entity.type
_entity.pdbx_description
1 polymer ?
#
loop_
_entity_poly.entity_id
_entity_poly.type
_entity_poly.pdbx_seq_one_letter_code
_entity_poly.pdbx_strand_id
1 'polypeptide(L)'
;MLLSLVLPGAGEWAMGRRTAAKIFFGAELTLWLGYLASKQYTHVLLNDLKSFAAVHAGVNTAGKPDQYWIDVGTAGSLEDFNNRRLNDRDLAGMYPEGQGFEWQWDSEAHRVEYVKRRFRRLDWKRTSTILLGGIVLNHIVSAVDVIRLIRKEKAAAASRRKSLLRFQYAATPEQGETLQLRLTVGL
;
A
#
# COMPACT_ATOMS: atom_id res chain seq x y z
N MET A 1 3.17 9.37 20.18
CA MET A 1 2.04 8.62 19.59
C MET A 1 1.72 9.10 18.18
N LEU A 2 1.50 10.40 17.94
CA LEU A 2 1.17 10.91 16.59
C LEU A 2 2.32 10.81 15.57
N LEU A 3 3.58 10.94 15.99
CA LEU A 3 4.73 10.96 15.07
C LEU A 3 4.94 9.64 14.28
N SER A 4 4.71 8.48 14.89
CA SER A 4 4.87 7.17 14.20
C SER A 4 3.76 6.84 13.22
N LEU A 5 2.60 7.50 13.37
CA LEU A 5 1.46 7.32 12.48
C LEU A 5 1.62 8.11 11.17
N VAL A 6 2.37 9.22 11.24
CA VAL A 6 2.68 10.06 10.08
C VAL A 6 3.99 9.61 9.43
N LEU A 7 4.96 9.15 10.23
CA LEU A 7 6.25 8.68 9.75
C LEU A 7 6.70 7.43 10.54
N PRO A 8 6.54 6.23 9.96
CA PRO A 8 6.97 4.98 10.60
C PRO A 8 8.43 5.04 11.02
N GLY A 9 8.74 4.64 12.25
CA GLY A 9 10.10 4.69 12.80
C GLY A 9 10.41 5.93 13.65
N ALA A 10 9.62 7.02 13.56
CA ALA A 10 9.87 8.24 14.31
C ALA A 10 9.69 8.08 15.83
N GLY A 11 8.69 7.32 16.27
CA GLY A 11 8.47 7.07 17.71
C GLY A 11 9.46 6.06 18.30
N GLU A 12 9.88 5.07 17.52
CA GLU A 12 10.92 4.11 17.86
C GLU A 12 12.25 4.83 18.05
N TRP A 13 12.54 5.79 17.16
CA TRP A 13 13.70 6.67 17.28
C TRP A 13 13.65 7.53 18.53
N ALA A 14 12.48 8.14 18.82
CA ALA A 14 12.27 8.95 20.02
C ALA A 14 12.43 8.15 21.32
N MET A 15 12.07 6.86 21.32
CA MET A 15 12.28 5.93 22.45
C MET A 15 13.65 5.24 22.43
N GLY A 16 14.60 5.73 21.64
CA GLY A 16 15.97 5.21 21.61
C GLY A 16 16.16 3.89 20.87
N ARG A 17 15.13 3.30 20.26
CA ARG A 17 15.21 2.08 19.45
C ARG A 17 15.68 2.35 18.02
N ARG A 18 16.95 2.73 17.89
CA ARG A 18 17.58 3.13 16.62
C ARG A 18 17.48 2.06 15.52
N THR A 19 17.65 0.79 15.86
CA THR A 19 17.59 -0.30 14.86
C THR A 19 16.19 -0.47 14.28
N ALA A 20 15.16 -0.51 15.14
CA ALA A 20 13.77 -0.62 14.70
C ALA A 20 13.36 0.59 13.84
N ALA A 21 13.74 1.79 14.27
CA ALA A 21 13.51 3.02 13.51
C ALA A 21 14.10 2.98 12.10
N LYS A 22 15.37 2.56 11.96
CA LYS A 22 16.03 2.42 10.65
C LYS A 22 15.31 1.43 9.73
N ILE A 23 14.81 0.32 10.27
CA ILE A 23 14.04 -0.68 9.51
C ILE A 23 12.75 -0.04 8.97
N PHE A 24 11.96 0.62 9.83
CA PHE A 24 10.72 1.26 9.41
C PHE A 24 10.94 2.37 8.39
N PHE A 25 11.95 3.22 8.57
CA PHE A 25 12.31 4.25 7.58
C PHE A 25 12.77 3.64 6.25
N GLY A 26 13.60 2.59 6.29
CA GLY A 26 14.07 1.93 5.08
C GLY A 26 12.94 1.23 4.31
N ALA A 27 12.04 0.58 5.03
CA ALA A 27 10.83 -0.01 4.46
C ALA A 27 9.94 1.06 3.82
N GLU A 28 9.72 2.18 4.51
CA GLU A 28 8.92 3.31 4.02
C GLU A 28 9.49 3.86 2.71
N LEU A 29 10.79 4.17 2.69
CA LEU A 29 11.47 4.66 1.48
C LEU A 29 11.34 3.66 0.32
N THR A 30 11.59 2.38 0.58
CA THR A 30 11.56 1.33 -0.45
C THR A 30 10.15 1.16 -1.03
N LEU A 31 9.13 1.14 -0.17
CA LEU A 31 7.74 1.00 -0.58
C LEU A 31 7.27 2.20 -1.43
N TRP A 32 7.60 3.43 -1.01
CA TRP A 32 7.27 4.63 -1.79
C TRP A 32 7.97 4.66 -3.14
N LEU A 33 9.28 4.37 -3.17
CA LEU A 33 10.03 4.29 -4.42
C LEU A 33 9.43 3.24 -5.36
N GLY A 34 9.13 2.05 -4.84
CA GLY A 34 8.47 0.99 -5.61
C GLY A 34 7.10 1.43 -6.14
N TYR A 35 6.29 2.11 -5.31
CA TYR A 35 4.96 2.57 -5.67
C TYR A 35 5.02 3.57 -6.83
N LEU A 36 5.88 4.59 -6.69
CA LEU A 36 6.06 5.64 -7.69
C LEU A 36 6.63 5.06 -9.00
N ALA A 37 7.63 4.19 -8.91
CA ALA A 37 8.21 3.51 -10.06
C ALA A 37 7.18 2.66 -10.80
N SER A 38 6.38 1.85 -10.08
CA SER A 38 5.33 1.02 -10.67
C SER A 38 4.25 1.84 -11.35
N LYS A 39 3.84 2.97 -10.75
CA LYS A 39 2.87 3.89 -11.32
C LYS A 39 3.39 4.51 -12.61
N GLN A 40 4.62 5.02 -12.61
CA GLN A 40 5.26 5.58 -13.79
C GLN A 40 5.41 4.54 -14.91
N TYR A 41 5.84 3.32 -14.56
CA TYR A 41 6.02 2.26 -15.53
C TYR A 41 4.69 1.79 -16.15
N THR A 42 3.59 1.84 -15.40
CA THR A 42 2.24 1.57 -15.94
C THR A 42 1.87 2.56 -17.05
N HIS A 43 2.29 3.83 -16.97
CA HIS A 43 2.07 4.82 -18.02
C HIS A 43 2.93 4.55 -19.26
N VAL A 44 4.18 4.12 -19.07
CA VAL A 44 5.06 3.70 -20.18
C VAL A 44 4.43 2.52 -20.93
N LEU A 45 3.96 1.50 -20.21
CA LEU A 45 3.29 0.34 -20.81
C LEU A 45 1.99 0.71 -21.53
N LEU A 46 1.25 1.72 -21.03
CA LEU A 46 0.06 2.23 -21.73
C LEU A 46 0.44 2.87 -23.07
N ASN A 47 1.48 3.70 -23.11
CA ASN A 47 1.90 4.34 -24.35
C ASN A 47 2.44 3.34 -25.37
N ASP A 48 3.19 2.33 -24.90
CA ASP A 48 3.66 1.22 -25.73
C ASP A 48 2.49 0.41 -26.32
N LEU A 49 1.51 0.05 -25.48
CA LEU A 49 0.29 -0.63 -25.91
C LEU A 49 -0.47 0.16 -26.99
N LYS A 50 -0.66 1.48 -26.78
CA LYS A 50 -1.35 2.36 -27.72
C LYS A 50 -0.59 2.49 -29.04
N SER A 51 0.73 2.66 -28.97
CA SER A 51 1.58 2.78 -30.17
C SER A 51 1.56 1.49 -30.98
N PHE A 52 1.64 0.34 -30.30
CA PHE A 52 1.55 -0.97 -30.94
C PHE A 52 0.21 -1.17 -31.67
N ALA A 53 -0.91 -0.82 -31.04
CA ALA A 53 -2.22 -0.88 -31.68
C ALA A 53 -2.36 0.13 -32.84
N ALA A 54 -1.74 1.31 -32.75
CA ALA A 54 -1.78 2.29 -33.84
C ALA A 54 -1.08 1.73 -35.10
N VAL A 55 0.05 1.04 -34.91
CA VAL A 55 0.84 0.45 -36.00
C VAL A 55 0.15 -0.77 -36.62
N HIS A 56 -0.35 -1.69 -35.78
CA HIS A 56 -0.82 -3.00 -36.24
C HIS A 56 -2.34 -3.12 -36.40
N ALA A 57 -3.09 -2.16 -35.84
CA ALA A 57 -4.54 -2.14 -35.92
C ALA A 57 -5.11 -0.82 -36.45
N GLY A 58 -4.26 0.15 -36.81
CA GLY A 58 -4.68 1.42 -37.39
C GLY A 58 -5.50 2.32 -36.46
N VAL A 59 -5.45 2.10 -35.14
CA VAL A 59 -6.32 2.83 -34.20
C VAL A 59 -5.92 4.29 -34.05
N ASN A 60 -6.90 5.17 -33.88
CA ASN A 60 -6.67 6.52 -33.39
C ASN A 60 -6.47 6.50 -31.86
N THR A 61 -5.31 7.00 -31.40
CA THR A 61 -4.93 6.96 -29.98
C THR A 61 -5.51 8.08 -29.13
N ALA A 62 -6.05 9.13 -29.76
CA ALA A 62 -6.50 10.34 -29.09
C ALA A 62 -7.94 10.21 -28.55
N GLY A 63 -8.17 10.72 -27.33
CA GLY A 63 -9.51 10.91 -26.78
C GLY A 63 -10.31 9.63 -26.51
N LYS A 64 -9.69 8.45 -26.53
CA LYS A 64 -10.39 7.17 -26.34
C LYS A 64 -10.57 6.81 -24.86
N PRO A 65 -11.77 6.33 -24.46
CA PRO A 65 -12.01 5.89 -23.08
C PRO A 65 -11.19 4.62 -22.75
N ASP A 66 -11.01 4.32 -21.47
CA ASP A 66 -10.26 3.13 -21.04
C ASP A 66 -10.87 1.82 -21.57
N GLN A 67 -12.21 1.76 -21.66
CA GLN A 67 -12.95 0.59 -22.17
C GLN A 67 -12.63 0.28 -23.64
N TYR A 68 -12.38 1.31 -24.47
CA TYR A 68 -12.01 1.13 -25.88
C TYR A 68 -10.75 0.26 -26.03
N TRP A 69 -9.74 0.49 -25.19
CA TRP A 69 -8.51 -0.31 -25.18
C TRP A 69 -8.71 -1.74 -24.70
N ILE A 70 -9.82 -2.03 -24.02
CA ILE A 70 -10.20 -3.41 -23.68
C ILE A 70 -10.80 -4.06 -24.93
N ASP A 71 -11.77 -3.37 -25.53
CA ASP A 71 -12.57 -3.87 -26.65
C ASP A 71 -11.75 -4.13 -27.92
N VAL A 72 -10.79 -3.25 -28.23
CA VAL A 72 -9.84 -3.42 -29.35
C VAL A 72 -9.11 -4.76 -29.29
N GLY A 73 -8.84 -5.29 -28.09
CA GLY A 73 -8.18 -6.60 -27.93
C GLY A 73 -9.10 -7.81 -28.13
N THR A 74 -10.42 -7.61 -28.22
CA THR A 74 -11.41 -8.70 -28.23
C THR A 74 -11.80 -9.17 -29.63
N ALA A 75 -11.57 -8.36 -30.66
CA ALA A 75 -12.01 -8.62 -32.03
C ALA A 75 -10.89 -8.31 -33.03
N GLY A 76 -10.90 -8.97 -34.19
CA GLY A 76 -10.00 -8.66 -35.30
C GLY A 76 -10.27 -7.28 -35.91
N SER A 77 -11.53 -6.86 -35.96
CA SER A 77 -11.96 -5.58 -36.52
C SER A 77 -13.08 -4.93 -35.71
N LEU A 78 -13.31 -3.63 -35.98
CA LEU A 78 -14.50 -2.92 -35.48
C LEU A 78 -15.79 -3.59 -35.95
N GLU A 79 -15.84 -4.01 -37.22
CA GLU A 79 -17.00 -4.68 -37.81
C GLU A 79 -17.33 -5.97 -37.06
N ASP A 80 -16.33 -6.83 -36.82
CA ASP A 80 -16.50 -8.07 -36.07
C ASP A 80 -17.03 -7.81 -34.65
N PHE A 81 -16.52 -6.77 -34.01
CA PHE A 81 -16.97 -6.39 -32.66
C PHE A 81 -18.41 -5.92 -32.65
N ASN A 82 -18.76 -5.00 -33.56
CA ASN A 82 -20.10 -4.45 -33.69
C ASN A 82 -21.12 -5.54 -34.11
N ASN A 83 -20.75 -6.45 -35.00
CA ASN A 83 -21.59 -7.58 -35.41
C ASN A 83 -21.91 -8.52 -34.24
N ARG A 84 -20.94 -8.78 -33.35
CA ARG A 84 -21.20 -9.55 -32.12
C ARG A 84 -22.17 -8.82 -31.18
N ARG A 85 -21.99 -7.52 -30.97
CA ARG A 85 -22.90 -6.69 -30.16
C ARG A 85 -24.32 -6.64 -30.74
N LEU A 86 -24.45 -6.56 -32.05
CA LEU A 86 -25.74 -6.61 -32.75
C LEU A 86 -26.45 -7.95 -32.50
N ASN A 87 -25.73 -9.06 -32.61
CA ASN A 87 -26.28 -10.40 -32.32
C ASN A 87 -26.73 -10.53 -30.85
N ASP A 88 -25.97 -9.93 -29.93
CA ASP A 88 -26.27 -9.90 -28.50
C ASP A 88 -27.35 -8.85 -28.12
N ARG A 89 -27.87 -8.10 -29.10
CA ARG A 89 -28.83 -6.99 -28.93
C ARG A 89 -28.32 -5.86 -28.04
N ASP A 90 -27.00 -5.69 -27.93
CA ASP A 90 -26.34 -4.62 -27.18
C ASP A 90 -25.92 -3.47 -28.10
N LEU A 91 -26.91 -2.67 -28.51
CA LEU A 91 -26.68 -1.52 -29.39
C LEU A 91 -25.89 -0.40 -28.70
N ALA A 92 -25.99 -0.29 -27.37
CA ALA A 92 -25.32 0.76 -26.60
C ALA A 92 -23.81 0.53 -26.47
N GLY A 93 -23.37 -0.73 -26.57
CA GLY A 93 -21.96 -1.12 -26.54
C GLY A 93 -21.25 -1.05 -27.89
N MET A 94 -21.93 -0.68 -28.98
CA MET A 94 -21.32 -0.53 -30.31
C MET A 94 -20.52 0.76 -30.42
N TYR A 95 -19.47 0.75 -31.25
CA TYR A 95 -18.76 1.96 -31.62
C TYR A 95 -19.22 2.48 -32.99
N PRO A 96 -19.35 3.81 -33.16
CA PRO A 96 -19.76 4.38 -34.43
C PRO A 96 -18.65 4.30 -35.49
N GLU A 97 -19.05 4.05 -36.73
CA GLU A 97 -18.19 4.09 -37.91
C GLU A 97 -17.96 5.53 -38.40
N GLY A 98 -16.79 5.77 -39.00
CA GLY A 98 -16.36 7.08 -39.51
C GLY A 98 -15.98 8.10 -38.44
N GLN A 99 -15.91 7.70 -37.16
CA GLN A 99 -15.68 8.61 -36.03
C GLN A 99 -14.33 8.38 -35.35
N GLY A 100 -13.41 7.68 -36.02
CA GLY A 100 -12.06 7.43 -35.55
C GLY A 100 -12.00 6.33 -34.49
N PHE A 101 -13.04 5.50 -34.33
CA PHE A 101 -13.03 4.34 -33.43
C PHE A 101 -12.59 3.05 -34.12
N GLU A 102 -12.32 3.12 -35.42
CA GLU A 102 -12.01 1.97 -36.25
C GLU A 102 -10.72 1.29 -35.79
N TRP A 103 -10.71 -0.03 -35.88
CA TRP A 103 -9.50 -0.84 -35.79
C TRP A 103 -9.62 -2.02 -36.73
N GLN A 104 -8.48 -2.48 -37.23
CA GLN A 104 -8.35 -3.67 -38.06
C GLN A 104 -6.97 -4.27 -37.82
N TRP A 105 -6.90 -5.33 -37.01
CA TRP A 105 -5.66 -6.06 -36.79
C TRP A 105 -5.16 -6.67 -38.09
N ASP A 106 -3.89 -6.44 -38.39
CA ASP A 106 -3.17 -7.04 -39.52
C ASP A 106 -3.00 -8.56 -39.37
N SER A 107 -2.95 -9.08 -38.14
CA SER A 107 -2.88 -10.49 -37.82
C SER A 107 -3.43 -10.81 -36.43
N GLU A 108 -3.93 -12.03 -36.27
CA GLU A 108 -4.33 -12.57 -34.97
C GLU A 108 -3.15 -12.62 -33.98
N ALA A 109 -1.94 -12.89 -34.47
CA ALA A 109 -0.73 -12.92 -33.63
C ALA A 109 -0.45 -11.54 -32.98
N HIS A 110 -0.59 -10.44 -33.73
CA HIS A 110 -0.43 -9.10 -33.18
C HIS A 110 -1.56 -8.73 -32.21
N ARG A 111 -2.80 -9.14 -32.48
CA ARG A 111 -3.90 -8.95 -31.50
C ARG A 111 -3.61 -9.66 -30.18
N VAL A 112 -3.13 -10.91 -30.22
CA VAL A 112 -2.75 -11.65 -29.02
C VAL A 112 -1.58 -10.98 -28.30
N GLU A 113 -0.60 -10.46 -29.02
CA GLU A 113 0.52 -9.70 -28.44
C GLU A 113 0.04 -8.41 -27.76
N TYR A 114 -0.91 -7.69 -28.36
CA TYR A 114 -1.57 -6.55 -27.73
C TYR A 114 -2.24 -6.93 -26.41
N VAL A 115 -2.98 -8.04 -26.38
CA VAL A 115 -3.62 -8.54 -25.16
C VAL A 115 -2.59 -8.87 -24.08
N LYS A 116 -1.45 -9.48 -24.44
CA LYS A 116 -0.33 -9.73 -23.50
C LYS A 116 0.24 -8.44 -22.92
N ARG A 117 0.49 -7.43 -23.76
CA ARG A 117 0.95 -6.10 -23.32
C ARG A 117 -0.05 -5.44 -22.37
N ARG A 118 -1.34 -5.56 -22.65
CA ARG A 118 -2.41 -5.08 -21.77
C ARG A 118 -2.39 -5.78 -20.42
N PHE A 119 -2.25 -7.11 -20.39
CA PHE A 119 -2.13 -7.85 -19.12
C PHE A 119 -0.89 -7.44 -18.33
N ARG A 120 0.26 -7.26 -18.99
CA ARG A 120 1.47 -6.74 -18.34
C ARG A 120 1.24 -5.37 -17.69
N ARG A 121 0.54 -4.44 -18.37
CA ARG A 121 0.14 -3.16 -17.77
C ARG A 121 -0.74 -3.36 -16.54
N LEU A 122 -1.72 -4.28 -16.60
CA LEU A 122 -2.61 -4.56 -15.48
C LEU A 122 -1.88 -5.16 -14.28
N ASP A 123 -0.89 -6.02 -14.51
CA ASP A 123 -0.04 -6.56 -13.45
C ASP A 123 0.71 -5.46 -12.71
N TRP A 124 1.33 -4.51 -13.44
CA TRP A 124 2.01 -3.37 -12.81
C TRP A 124 1.06 -2.39 -12.12
N LYS A 125 -0.15 -2.20 -12.66
CA LYS A 125 -1.21 -1.45 -11.97
C LYS A 125 -1.57 -2.13 -10.65
N ARG A 126 -1.74 -3.46 -10.64
CA ARG A 126 -2.01 -4.25 -9.42
C ARG A 126 -0.84 -4.16 -8.43
N THR A 127 0.39 -4.25 -8.90
CA THR A 127 1.60 -4.08 -8.07
C THR A 127 1.61 -2.72 -7.37
N SER A 128 1.24 -1.64 -8.07
CA SER A 128 1.13 -0.31 -7.43
C SER A 128 0.10 -0.29 -6.29
N THR A 129 -1.05 -0.95 -6.46
CA THR A 129 -2.06 -1.08 -5.40
C THR A 129 -1.55 -1.91 -4.21
N ILE A 130 -0.85 -3.01 -4.47
CA ILE A 130 -0.26 -3.85 -3.42
C ILE A 130 0.78 -3.06 -2.62
N LEU A 131 1.64 -2.29 -3.30
CA LEU A 131 2.65 -1.46 -2.64
C LEU A 131 2.00 -0.38 -1.78
N LEU A 132 0.92 0.25 -2.25
CA LEU A 132 0.15 1.20 -1.45
C LEU A 132 -0.43 0.54 -0.19
N GLY A 133 -0.95 -0.69 -0.31
CA GLY A 133 -1.37 -1.48 0.85
C GLY A 133 -0.21 -1.80 1.81
N GLY A 134 0.97 -2.08 1.26
CA GLY A 134 2.21 -2.29 2.02
C GLY A 134 2.62 -1.06 2.84
N ILE A 135 2.49 0.15 2.28
CA ILE A 135 2.74 1.42 3.00
C ILE A 135 1.80 1.52 4.21
N VAL A 136 0.50 1.34 3.98
CA VAL A 136 -0.50 1.39 5.08
C VAL A 136 -0.20 0.34 6.15
N LEU A 137 0.17 -0.88 5.75
CA LEU A 137 0.54 -1.93 6.70
C LEU A 137 1.79 -1.55 7.50
N ASN A 138 2.82 -0.98 6.87
CA ASN A 138 4.03 -0.51 7.54
C ASN A 138 3.71 0.51 8.63
N HIS A 139 2.79 1.44 8.36
CA HIS A 139 2.31 2.45 9.31
C HIS A 139 1.62 1.81 10.52
N ILE A 140 0.72 0.85 10.28
CA ILE A 140 0.01 0.13 11.35
C ILE A 140 1.00 -0.62 12.25
N VAL A 141 1.95 -1.35 11.65
CA VAL A 141 2.93 -2.14 12.41
C VAL A 141 3.84 -1.25 13.26
N SER A 142 4.33 -0.13 12.73
CA SER A 142 5.13 0.84 13.49
C SER A 142 4.32 1.45 14.65
N ALA A 143 3.07 1.85 14.40
CA ALA A 143 2.20 2.37 15.45
C ALA A 143 2.00 1.36 16.59
N VAL A 144 1.79 0.07 16.25
CA VAL A 144 1.64 -1.01 17.25
C VAL A 144 2.94 -1.23 18.05
N ASP A 145 4.11 -1.24 17.41
CA ASP A 145 5.40 -1.39 18.11
C ASP A 145 5.58 -0.27 19.14
N VAL A 146 5.32 0.97 18.73
CA VAL A 146 5.42 2.16 19.60
C VAL A 146 4.46 2.10 20.78
N ILE A 147 3.21 1.67 20.56
CA ILE A 147 2.24 1.49 21.64
C ILE A 147 2.73 0.44 22.65
N ARG A 148 3.30 -0.67 22.18
CA ARG A 148 3.86 -1.71 23.06
C ARG A 148 5.03 -1.17 23.88
N LEU A 149 5.90 -0.37 23.30
CA LEU A 149 7.02 0.25 24.01
C LEU A 149 6.57 1.22 25.10
N ILE A 150 5.62 2.11 24.78
CA ILE A 150 5.06 3.05 25.75
C ILE A 150 4.43 2.28 26.93
N ARG A 151 3.70 1.19 26.66
CA ARG A 151 3.10 0.35 27.72
C ARG A 151 4.18 -0.29 28.60
N LYS A 152 5.26 -0.78 28.00
CA LYS A 152 6.39 -1.38 28.74
C LYS A 152 7.08 -0.35 29.65
N GLU A 153 7.35 0.85 29.15
CA GLU A 153 7.95 1.92 29.96
C GLU A 153 7.04 2.34 31.13
N LYS A 154 5.74 2.50 30.88
CA LYS A 154 4.76 2.82 31.94
C LYS A 154 4.70 1.73 33.01
N ALA A 155 4.71 0.46 32.62
CA ALA A 155 4.73 -0.65 33.56
C ALA A 155 6.03 -0.67 34.40
N ALA A 156 7.18 -0.45 33.77
CA ALA A 156 8.47 -0.36 34.46
C ALA A 156 8.52 0.82 35.45
N ALA A 157 7.99 1.99 35.06
CA ALA A 157 7.89 3.16 35.93
C ALA A 157 6.98 2.89 37.14
N ALA A 158 5.83 2.23 36.93
CA ALA A 158 4.92 1.85 38.02
C ALA A 158 5.57 0.88 39.02
N SER A 159 6.30 -0.13 38.52
CA SER A 159 7.05 -1.06 39.37
C SER A 159 8.17 -0.37 40.14
N ARG A 160 8.92 0.54 39.50
CA ARG A 160 9.97 1.33 40.17
C ARG A 160 9.38 2.21 41.28
N ARG A 161 8.24 2.88 41.02
CA ARG A 161 7.52 3.66 42.03
C ARG A 161 7.09 2.81 43.25
N LYS A 162 6.66 1.57 43.05
CA LYS A 162 6.37 0.64 44.15
C LYS A 162 7.63 0.26 44.96
N SER A 163 8.77 0.04 44.31
CA SER A 163 10.02 -0.30 45.01
C SER A 163 10.63 0.83 45.85
N LEU A 164 10.27 2.09 45.55
CA LEU A 164 10.66 3.26 46.35
C LEU A 164 9.84 3.39 47.64
N LEU A 165 8.70 2.69 47.74
CA LEU A 165 7.94 2.56 48.99
C LEU A 165 8.53 1.40 49.79
N ARG A 166 9.30 1.70 50.84
CA ARG A 166 9.83 0.69 51.76
C ARG A 166 9.06 0.74 53.07
N PHE A 167 8.54 -0.42 53.47
CA PHE A 167 8.01 -0.64 54.81
C PHE A 167 9.09 -1.30 55.64
N GLN A 168 9.55 -0.62 56.68
CA GLN A 168 10.40 -1.20 57.70
C GLN A 168 9.54 -1.43 58.93
N TYR A 169 9.60 -2.63 59.48
CA TYR A 169 9.07 -2.95 60.80
C TYR A 169 10.23 -3.19 61.75
N ALA A 170 10.15 -2.62 62.94
CA ALA A 170 11.04 -2.93 64.04
C ALA A 170 10.17 -3.34 65.23
N ALA A 171 10.41 -4.54 65.75
CA ALA A 171 9.84 -4.99 67.01
C ALA A 171 10.86 -4.69 68.11
N THR A 172 10.52 -3.78 69.02
CA THR A 172 11.38 -3.43 70.15
C THR A 172 11.14 -4.44 71.27
N PRO A 173 12.16 -5.23 71.72
CA PRO A 173 11.91 -6.34 72.65
C PRO A 173 11.65 -5.96 74.12
N GLU A 174 11.59 -4.67 74.49
CA GLU A 174 11.42 -4.29 75.88
C GLU A 174 10.02 -3.73 76.19
N GLN A 175 9.32 -4.48 77.04
CA GLN A 175 8.18 -4.10 77.89
C GLN A 175 7.19 -3.07 77.30
N GLY A 176 6.20 -3.60 76.57
CA GLY A 176 5.08 -2.84 76.01
C GLY A 176 5.10 -2.88 74.49
N GLU A 177 4.54 -3.93 73.91
CA GLU A 177 4.56 -4.18 72.46
C GLU A 177 3.90 -3.02 71.68
N THR A 178 4.72 -2.11 71.19
CA THR A 178 4.30 -1.07 70.25
C THR A 178 4.96 -1.35 68.91
N LEU A 179 4.14 -1.72 67.91
CA LEU A 179 4.59 -1.90 66.54
C LEU A 179 4.75 -0.53 65.88
N GLN A 180 5.99 -0.13 65.58
CA GLN A 180 6.24 1.07 64.77
C GLN A 180 6.38 0.68 63.29
N LEU A 181 5.45 1.18 62.47
CA LEU A 181 5.53 1.11 61.01
C LEU A 181 6.10 2.42 60.48
N ARG A 182 7.30 2.37 59.89
CA ARG A 182 7.90 3.53 59.22
C ARG A 182 7.79 3.35 57.70
N LEU A 183 6.96 4.17 57.08
CA LEU A 183 6.93 4.31 55.62
C LEU A 183 8.06 5.26 55.21
N THR A 184 9.01 4.76 54.42
CA THR A 184 10.06 5.62 53.84
C THR A 184 9.81 5.71 52.35
N VAL A 185 9.64 6.94 51.85
CA VAL A 185 9.56 7.23 50.42
C VAL A 185 10.97 7.56 49.96
N GLY A 186 11.59 6.68 49.16
CA GLY A 186 12.81 7.04 48.45
C GLY A 186 12.48 8.11 47.41
N LEU A 187 12.98 9.33 47.61
CA LEU A 187 12.93 10.42 46.62
C LEU A 187 13.81 10.09 45.40
#